data_AF-A0A817KRF6-F1
#
_entry.id   AF-A0A817KRF6-F1
#
_cell.length_a   1.000
_cell.length_b   1.000
_cell.length_c   1.000
_cell.angle_alpha   90.00
_cell.angle_beta   90.00
_cell.angle_gamma   90.00
#
_symmetry.space_group_name_H-M   'P 1'
#
loop_
_entity.id
_entity.type
_entity.pdbx_description
1 polymer ?
#
loop_
_entity_poly.entity_id
_entity_poly.type
_entity_poly.pdbx_seq_one_letter_code
_entity_poly.pdbx_strand_id
1 'polypeptide(L)'
;MLLSRTLPQMLGFGIYFAHSIKHTEGETRQGRAGGGIICAKIRMGRVQEIDKTGIALVRNTDARHANYDTIYYKQDDEKRDEFCIKSSDQILEWVIVIEEAWDPKVRSYGLDTELRVWL
;
A
#
# COMPACT_ATOMS: atom_id res chain seq x y z
N MET A 1 15.99 -19.67 -15.60
CA MET A 1 16.73 -19.67 -14.32
C MET A 1 15.89 -18.86 -13.33
N LEU A 2 15.23 -19.55 -12.39
CA LEU A 2 14.29 -18.98 -11.42
C LEU A 2 15.05 -18.30 -10.28
N LEU A 3 14.83 -17.01 -10.08
CA LEU A 3 15.12 -16.30 -8.82
C LEU A 3 13.90 -15.48 -8.43
N SER A 4 12.81 -16.16 -8.07
CA SER A 4 11.72 -15.55 -7.30
C SER A 4 12.20 -15.41 -5.84
N ARG A 5 12.96 -14.36 -5.55
CA ARG A 5 13.09 -13.88 -4.17
C ARG A 5 11.77 -13.18 -3.83
N THR A 6 10.78 -13.94 -3.37
CA THR A 6 9.59 -13.35 -2.76
C THR A 6 10.07 -12.53 -1.56
N LEU A 7 9.95 -11.20 -1.67
CA LEU A 7 10.19 -10.31 -0.53
C LEU A 7 9.27 -10.74 0.62
N PRO A 8 9.77 -10.81 1.86
CA PRO A 8 8.96 -11.22 2.99
C PRO A 8 7.77 -10.26 3.16
N GLN A 9 6.56 -10.82 3.15
CA GLN A 9 5.30 -10.08 3.28
C GLN A 9 4.91 -10.01 4.76
N MET A 10 5.12 -8.84 5.38
CA MET A 10 5.02 -8.64 6.82
C MET A 10 3.61 -8.89 7.37
N LEU A 11 2.59 -8.46 6.62
CA LEU A 11 1.18 -8.50 7.03
C LEU A 11 0.36 -9.56 6.26
N GLY A 12 1.05 -10.53 5.67
CA GLY A 12 0.43 -11.57 4.85
C GLY A 12 0.35 -11.21 3.37
N PHE A 13 -0.20 -12.11 2.56
CA PHE A 13 -0.28 -11.91 1.11
C PHE A 13 -1.35 -10.90 0.73
N GLY A 14 -1.01 -9.75 0.14
CA GLY A 14 -2.03 -8.78 -0.27
C GLY A 14 -1.48 -7.46 -0.81
N ILE A 15 -2.34 -6.44 -0.83
CA ILE A 15 -2.01 -5.09 -1.30
C ILE A 15 -1.80 -4.20 -0.07
N TYR A 16 -0.63 -3.58 0.02
CA TYR A 16 -0.19 -2.82 1.18
C TYR A 16 -0.44 -1.34 0.98
N PHE A 17 -0.92 -0.70 2.04
CA PHE A 17 -1.09 0.74 2.13
C PHE A 17 -0.54 1.24 3.45
N ALA A 18 -0.04 2.47 3.44
CA ALA A 18 0.31 3.21 4.64
C ALA A 18 -0.82 4.20 4.97
N HIS A 19 -0.97 4.52 6.26
CA HIS A 19 -1.91 5.55 6.70
C HIS A 19 -1.47 6.97 6.28
N SER A 20 -0.16 7.21 6.08
CA SER A 20 0.36 8.54 5.75
C SER A 20 1.26 8.56 4.52
N ILE A 21 1.12 9.64 3.74
CA ILE A 21 1.97 9.92 2.57
C ILE A 21 3.45 9.97 2.95
N LYS A 22 3.78 10.56 4.11
CA LYS A 22 5.16 10.67 4.58
C LYS A 22 5.82 9.31 4.82
N HIS A 23 5.04 8.32 5.25
CA HIS A 23 5.52 6.95 5.40
C HIS A 23 5.71 6.28 4.04
N THR A 24 4.78 6.49 3.10
CA THR A 24 4.90 6.04 1.70
C THR A 24 6.10 6.65 0.97
N GLU A 25 6.43 7.92 1.24
CA GLU A 25 7.64 8.56 0.71
C GLU A 25 8.93 7.89 1.19
N GLY A 26 8.94 7.25 2.36
CA GLY A 26 10.09 6.49 2.86
C GLY A 26 10.37 5.25 2.00
N GLU A 27 9.32 4.59 1.50
CA GLU A 27 9.39 3.39 0.67
C GLU A 27 9.77 3.69 -0.79
N THR A 28 9.46 4.88 -1.32
CA THR A 28 9.87 5.30 -2.66
C THR A 28 11.35 5.74 -2.74
N ARG A 29 12.02 5.95 -1.60
CA ARG A 29 13.38 6.54 -1.52
C ARG A 29 14.54 5.53 -1.57
N GLN A 30 14.52 4.61 -2.54
CA GLN A 30 15.73 3.82 -2.90
C GLN A 30 16.79 4.66 -3.65
N GLY A 31 17.23 5.77 -3.05
CA GLY A 31 18.35 6.59 -3.56
C GLY A 31 18.06 7.42 -4.81
N ARG A 32 16.82 7.43 -5.31
CA ARG A 32 16.33 8.37 -6.32
C ARG A 32 15.25 9.20 -5.65
N ALA A 33 15.37 10.51 -5.69
CA ALA A 33 14.24 11.36 -5.36
C ALA A 33 13.13 11.09 -6.40
N GLY A 34 11.86 11.23 -6.05
CA GLY A 34 10.75 11.13 -7.00
C GLY A 34 10.07 9.78 -7.22
N GLY A 35 8.77 9.86 -7.51
CA GLY A 35 7.89 8.73 -7.80
C GLY A 35 6.43 9.15 -7.92
N GLY A 36 5.54 8.19 -8.15
CA GLY A 36 4.09 8.37 -8.04
C GLY A 36 3.57 7.83 -6.73
N ILE A 37 2.61 8.52 -6.11
CA ILE A 37 1.91 8.09 -4.90
C ILE A 37 0.47 7.75 -5.29
N ILE A 38 -0.03 6.59 -4.86
CA ILE A 38 -1.44 6.22 -4.99
C ILE A 38 -2.13 6.50 -3.65
N CYS A 39 -3.08 7.44 -3.65
CA CYS A 39 -4.01 7.60 -2.54
C CYS A 39 -5.30 6.87 -2.90
N ALA A 40 -5.73 5.93 -2.06
CA ALA A 40 -6.90 5.10 -2.34
C ALA A 40 -7.93 5.20 -1.21
N LYS A 41 -9.21 5.22 -1.59
CA LYS A 41 -10.33 5.00 -0.69
C LYS A 41 -10.64 3.51 -0.64
N ILE A 42 -10.46 2.93 0.55
CA ILE A 42 -10.52 1.48 0.75
C ILE A 42 -11.75 1.09 1.58
N ARG A 43 -12.47 0.07 1.12
CA ARG A 43 -13.45 -0.67 1.92
C ARG A 43 -12.73 -1.71 2.77
N MET A 44 -12.51 -1.38 4.05
CA MET A 44 -11.73 -2.21 4.97
C MET A 44 -12.40 -3.55 5.35
N GLY A 45 -13.73 -3.65 5.31
CA GLY A 45 -14.45 -4.87 5.68
C GLY A 45 -14.21 -5.28 7.14
N ARG A 46 -14.08 -6.59 7.39
CA ARG A 46 -13.71 -7.12 8.72
C ARG A 46 -12.21 -6.94 8.94
N VAL A 47 -11.86 -6.10 9.91
CA VAL A 47 -10.46 -5.77 10.22
C VAL A 47 -9.95 -6.63 11.37
N GLN A 48 -8.76 -7.22 11.20
CA GLN A 48 -7.96 -7.71 12.31
C GLN A 48 -6.88 -6.69 12.64
N GLU A 49 -7.01 -6.03 13.79
CA GLU A 49 -5.94 -5.19 14.34
C GLU A 49 -4.88 -6.07 14.98
N ILE A 50 -3.61 -5.80 14.67
CA ILE A 50 -2.45 -6.44 15.27
C ILE A 50 -1.41 -5.41 15.68
N ASP A 51 -0.58 -5.77 16.65
CA ASP A 51 0.62 -5.06 17.03
C ASP A 51 1.88 -5.82 16.56
N LYS A 52 3.06 -5.38 17.03
CA LYS A 52 4.34 -6.00 16.69
C LYS A 52 4.41 -7.49 17.07
N THR A 53 3.75 -7.89 18.14
CA THR A 53 3.72 -9.29 18.60
C THR A 53 2.83 -10.15 17.69
N GLY A 54 1.80 -9.54 17.10
CA GLY A 54 0.87 -10.19 16.18
C GLY A 54 1.43 -10.45 14.77
N ILE A 55 2.55 -9.82 14.36
CA ILE A 55 3.15 -9.99 13.02
C ILE A 55 3.43 -11.46 12.72
N ALA A 56 3.93 -12.22 13.70
CA ALA A 56 4.24 -13.63 13.51
C ALA A 56 3.02 -14.49 13.12
N LEU A 57 1.80 -14.02 13.42
CA LEU A 57 0.55 -14.73 13.11
C LEU A 57 0.08 -14.56 11.66
N VAL A 58 0.64 -13.58 10.93
CA VAL A 58 0.19 -13.19 9.59
C VAL A 58 1.31 -13.17 8.55
N ARG A 59 2.57 -13.14 8.98
CA ARG A 59 3.73 -13.05 8.09
C ARG A 59 3.77 -14.20 7.09
N ASN A 60 3.91 -13.87 5.81
CA ASN A 60 4.03 -14.83 4.70
C ASN A 60 2.89 -15.86 4.62
N THR A 61 1.67 -15.50 5.05
CA THR A 61 0.50 -16.37 4.95
C THR A 61 -0.77 -15.55 4.69
N ASP A 62 -1.80 -16.19 4.13
CA ASP A 62 -3.15 -15.66 3.93
C ASP A 62 -4.17 -16.34 4.86
N ALA A 63 -3.74 -17.13 5.85
CA ALA A 63 -4.65 -17.92 6.71
C ALA A 63 -5.76 -17.09 7.39
N ARG A 64 -5.54 -15.79 7.60
CA ARG A 64 -6.53 -14.88 8.19
C ARG A 64 -7.60 -14.41 7.21
N HIS A 65 -7.39 -14.57 5.90
CA HIS A 65 -8.29 -14.11 4.84
C HIS A 65 -9.63 -14.86 4.75
N ALA A 66 -9.78 -15.94 5.52
CA ALA A 66 -11.07 -16.61 5.71
C ALA A 66 -12.02 -15.80 6.61
N ASN A 67 -11.46 -15.07 7.59
CA ASN A 67 -12.22 -14.40 8.63
C ASN A 67 -12.12 -12.87 8.58
N TYR A 68 -11.08 -12.36 7.93
CA TYR A 68 -10.79 -10.94 7.88
C TYR A 68 -10.51 -10.51 6.44
N ASP A 69 -10.97 -9.31 6.10
CA ASP A 69 -10.78 -8.69 4.79
C ASP A 69 -9.56 -7.77 4.78
N THR A 70 -9.13 -7.31 5.97
CA THR A 70 -7.96 -6.44 6.14
C THR A 70 -7.19 -6.80 7.40
N ILE A 71 -5.86 -6.81 7.30
CA ILE A 71 -4.95 -6.83 8.45
C ILE A 71 -4.46 -5.40 8.68
N TYR A 72 -4.69 -4.85 9.87
CA TYR A 72 -4.27 -3.51 10.26
C TYR A 72 -3.15 -3.61 11.29
N TYR A 73 -1.95 -3.17 10.93
CA TYR A 73 -0.82 -3.12 11.83
C TYR A 73 -0.72 -1.75 12.47
N LYS A 74 -1.07 -1.71 13.75
CA LYS A 74 -0.98 -0.54 14.60
C LYS A 74 0.42 -0.40 15.18
N GLN A 75 1.07 0.71 14.87
CA GLN A 75 2.36 1.10 15.41
C GLN A 75 2.19 2.09 16.57
N ASP A 76 3.30 2.41 17.24
CA ASP A 76 3.31 3.39 18.33
C ASP A 76 3.02 4.83 17.82
N ASP A 77 3.25 5.08 16.53
CA ASP A 77 2.90 6.31 15.82
C ASP A 77 1.92 5.96 14.70
N GLU A 78 0.68 6.47 14.80
CA GLU A 78 -0.40 6.22 13.83
C GLU A 78 0.00 6.63 12.40
N LYS A 79 0.94 7.56 12.23
CA LYS A 79 1.45 7.95 10.90
C LYS A 79 2.23 6.84 10.21
N ARG A 80 2.65 5.83 10.97
CA ARG A 80 3.37 4.66 10.50
C ARG A 80 2.48 3.43 10.39
N ASP A 81 1.19 3.54 10.70
CA ASP A 81 0.29 2.41 10.56
C ASP A 81 0.25 1.93 9.12
N GLU A 82 0.21 0.61 8.98
CA GLU A 82 0.19 -0.09 7.71
C GLU A 82 -1.01 -1.04 7.68
N PHE A 83 -1.60 -1.22 6.52
CA PHE A 83 -2.66 -2.19 6.37
C PHE A 83 -2.55 -2.94 5.05
N CYS A 84 -2.96 -4.20 5.09
CA CYS A 84 -2.91 -5.13 3.97
C CYS A 84 -4.34 -5.59 3.66
N ILE A 85 -4.80 -5.27 2.45
CA ILE A 85 -6.09 -5.72 1.93
C ILE A 85 -5.92 -6.98 1.07
N LYS A 86 -6.95 -7.82 1.06
CA LYS A 86 -6.95 -9.09 0.35
C LYS A 86 -7.16 -8.96 -1.16
N SER A 87 -8.03 -8.05 -1.60
CA SER A 87 -8.45 -7.92 -3.00
C SER A 87 -8.45 -6.46 -3.47
N SER A 88 -8.15 -6.25 -4.75
CA SER A 88 -8.31 -4.94 -5.40
C SER A 88 -9.77 -4.47 -5.43
N ASP A 89 -10.76 -5.35 -5.31
CA ASP A 89 -12.18 -4.98 -5.25
C ASP A 89 -12.54 -4.17 -3.99
N GLN A 90 -11.63 -4.13 -3.00
CA GLN A 90 -11.77 -3.27 -1.83
C GLN A 90 -11.36 -1.81 -2.14
N ILE A 91 -10.69 -1.54 -3.26
CA ILE A 91 -10.36 -0.19 -3.71
C ILE A 91 -11.60 0.40 -4.38
N LEU A 92 -12.19 1.43 -3.77
CA LEU A 92 -13.40 2.07 -4.29
C LEU A 92 -13.07 3.19 -5.27
N GLU A 93 -12.09 3.99 -4.91
CA GLU A 93 -11.65 5.17 -5.64
C GLU A 93 -10.15 5.32 -5.39
N TRP A 94 -9.41 5.86 -6.36
CA TRP A 94 -8.01 6.19 -6.16
C TRP A 94 -7.59 7.38 -7.01
N VAL A 95 -6.51 8.01 -6.56
CA VAL A 95 -5.81 9.07 -7.25
C VAL A 95 -4.31 8.75 -7.30
N ILE A 96 -3.69 8.99 -8.46
CA ILE A 96 -2.24 9.02 -8.57
C ILE A 96 -1.78 10.47 -8.49
N VAL A 97 -0.86 10.75 -7.57
CA VAL A 97 -0.11 12.00 -7.50
C VAL A 97 1.29 11.73 -8.05
N ILE A 98 1.66 12.41 -9.13
CA ILE A 98 3.00 12.31 -9.73
C ILE A 98 3.74 13.62 -9.49
N GLU A 99 4.91 13.56 -8.89
CA GLU A 99 5.75 14.75 -8.73
C GLU A 99 6.45 15.08 -10.05
N GLU A 100 6.16 16.27 -10.59
CA GLU A 100 6.50 16.73 -11.95
C GLU A 100 8.00 16.66 -12.30
N ALA A 101 8.89 16.73 -11.31
CA ALA A 101 10.33 16.76 -11.53
C ALA A 101 10.93 15.45 -12.10
N TRP A 102 10.16 14.37 -12.26
CA TRP A 102 10.71 13.02 -12.36
C TRP A 102 10.43 12.23 -13.64
N ASP A 103 9.39 12.56 -14.40
CA ASP A 103 9.18 11.92 -15.71
C ASP A 103 8.71 12.95 -16.75
N PRO A 104 9.53 13.32 -17.75
CA PRO A 104 9.10 14.20 -18.84
C PRO A 104 7.91 13.62 -19.62
N LYS A 105 7.62 12.32 -19.48
CA LYS A 105 6.43 11.70 -20.02
C LYS A 105 5.13 12.15 -19.34
N VAL A 106 5.18 12.64 -18.09
CA VAL A 106 4.02 13.24 -17.41
C VAL A 106 3.45 14.36 -18.26
N ARG A 107 4.31 15.28 -18.71
CA ARG A 107 3.92 16.35 -19.62
C ARG A 107 3.53 15.82 -21.00
N SER A 108 4.22 14.81 -21.54
CA SER A 108 3.87 14.27 -22.86
C SER A 108 2.52 13.55 -22.91
N TYR A 109 2.06 13.02 -21.77
CA TYR A 109 0.78 12.32 -21.64
C TYR A 109 -0.32 13.17 -20.97
N GLY A 110 -0.07 14.45 -20.67
CA GLY A 110 -1.06 15.33 -20.02
C GLY A 110 -1.45 14.86 -18.60
N LEU A 111 -0.50 14.24 -17.90
CA LEU A 111 -0.66 13.70 -16.54
C LEU A 111 -0.26 14.72 -15.46
N ASP A 112 -0.18 15.99 -15.83
CA ASP A 112 0.11 17.15 -14.99
C ASP A 112 -1.06 17.55 -14.08
N THR A 113 -2.10 16.71 -14.00
CA THR A 113 -3.26 16.89 -13.13
C THR A 113 -3.67 15.59 -12.44
N GLU A 114 -4.44 15.73 -11.37
CA GLU A 114 -5.03 14.64 -10.59
C GLU A 114 -5.79 13.64 -11.49
N LEU A 115 -5.30 12.40 -11.60
CA LEU A 115 -6.03 11.33 -12.27
C LEU A 115 -6.99 10.65 -11.28
N ARG A 116 -8.29 10.85 -11.47
CA ARG A 116 -9.34 10.12 -10.74
C ARG A 116 -9.95 9.05 -11.63
N VAL A 117 -9.88 7.80 -11.19
CA VAL A 117 -10.58 6.69 -11.85
C VAL A 117 -11.71 6.22 -10.94
N TRP A 118 -12.92 6.22 -11.47
CA TRP A 118 -14.09 5.60 -10.85
C TRP A 118 -14.17 4.16 -11.35
N LEU A 119 -14.16 3.21 -10.43
CA LEU A 119 -14.31 1.77 -10.72
C LEU A 119 -15.78 1.36 -10.72
#